data_AF-A0A7V8X8J1-F1
#
_entry.id   AF-A0A7V8X8J1-F1
#
_cell.length_a   1.000
_cell.length_b   1.000
_cell.length_c   1.000
_cell.angle_alpha   90.00
_cell.angle_beta   90.00
_cell.angle_gamma   90.00
#
_symmetry.space_group_name_H-M   'P 1'
#
loop_
_entity.id
_entity.type
_entity.pdbx_description
1 polymer ?
#
loop_
_entity_poly.entity_id
_entity_poly.type
_entity_poly.pdbx_seq_one_letter_code
_entity_poly.pdbx_strand_id
1 'polypeptide(L)'
;MSPLPTIRPFLSLAALALLAAAPLLGPPHIKVEQVGRDVPVPTPGAVLRVTGDHHQDNNEPTVTGRAEGLRNGKRITLPLVLTPTSTHGQFGVSTQWTAGTPWVLVFTVAQEGHGEFGTAEGVVRVDARGAIVGIDHPKATNARGDRYGRRITDKEVNAALGHPAGR
;
A
#
# COMPACT_ATOMS: atom_id res chain seq x y z
N MET A 1 -45.87 -43.48 58.47
CA MET A 1 -45.75 -42.14 57.88
C MET A 1 -44.28 -41.77 57.90
N SER A 2 -43.62 -41.83 56.74
CA SER A 2 -42.20 -41.48 56.58
C SER A 2 -42.10 -40.38 55.51
N PRO A 3 -41.30 -39.31 55.70
CA PRO A 3 -41.19 -38.26 54.70
C PRO A 3 -40.23 -38.67 53.57
N LEU A 4 -40.61 -38.38 52.32
CA LEU A 4 -39.77 -38.54 51.14
C LEU A 4 -38.70 -37.44 51.07
N PRO A 5 -37.47 -37.74 50.61
CA PRO A 5 -36.42 -36.73 50.43
C PRO A 5 -36.68 -35.89 49.17
N THR A 6 -36.57 -34.57 49.31
CA THR A 6 -36.69 -33.61 48.22
C THR A 6 -35.38 -33.52 47.45
N ILE A 7 -35.35 -33.96 46.19
CA ILE A 7 -34.21 -33.78 45.29
C ILE A 7 -34.30 -32.37 44.69
N ARG A 8 -33.31 -31.53 44.98
CA ARG A 8 -33.13 -30.22 44.34
C ARG A 8 -32.29 -30.38 43.08
N PRO A 9 -32.77 -30.01 41.88
CA PRO A 9 -31.94 -29.99 40.70
C PRO A 9 -31.02 -28.76 40.73
N PHE A 10 -29.71 -28.98 40.88
CA PHE A 10 -28.71 -27.97 40.54
C PHE A 10 -28.59 -27.89 39.02
N LEU A 11 -29.25 -26.90 38.41
CA LEU A 11 -29.02 -26.49 37.03
C LEU A 11 -27.71 -25.69 36.97
N SER A 12 -26.59 -26.37 36.69
CA SER A 12 -25.35 -25.70 36.32
C SER A 12 -25.42 -25.25 34.86
N LEU A 13 -25.70 -23.96 34.64
CA LEU A 13 -25.50 -23.30 33.36
C LEU A 13 -23.99 -23.20 33.08
N ALA A 14 -23.45 -24.07 32.23
CA ALA A 14 -22.12 -23.89 31.67
C ALA A 14 -22.19 -22.81 30.57
N ALA A 15 -21.83 -21.57 30.93
CA ALA A 15 -21.69 -20.49 29.97
C ALA A 15 -20.44 -20.73 29.10
N LEU A 16 -20.65 -21.15 27.85
CA LEU A 16 -19.58 -21.31 26.86
C LEU A 16 -19.16 -19.91 26.38
N ALA A 17 -18.06 -19.39 26.91
CA ALA A 17 -17.46 -18.15 26.42
C ALA A 17 -16.86 -18.39 25.03
N LEU A 18 -17.56 -17.99 23.97
CA LEU A 18 -16.95 -17.82 22.65
C LEU A 18 -15.96 -16.66 22.74
N LEU A 19 -14.67 -16.96 22.85
CA LEU A 19 -13.63 -16.00 22.51
C LEU A 19 -13.73 -15.76 21.01
N ALA A 20 -14.37 -14.66 20.61
CA ALA A 20 -14.26 -14.14 19.27
C ALA A 20 -12.79 -13.72 19.07
N ALA A 21 -12.04 -14.51 18.30
CA ALA A 21 -10.75 -14.06 17.79
C ALA A 21 -11.04 -12.90 16.82
N ALA A 22 -10.82 -11.66 17.26
CA ALA A 22 -10.82 -10.52 16.36
C ALA A 22 -9.71 -10.78 15.32
N PRO A 23 -10.01 -10.76 14.00
CA PRO A 23 -8.95 -10.82 13.02
C PRO A 23 -8.06 -9.60 13.22
N LEU A 24 -6.78 -9.82 13.53
CA LEU A 24 -5.75 -8.78 13.48
C LEU A 24 -5.55 -8.40 12.00
N LEU A 25 -6.46 -7.59 11.47
CA LEU A 25 -6.38 -6.98 10.16
C LEU A 25 -5.34 -5.85 10.22
N GLY A 26 -4.10 -6.16 9.85
CA GLY A 26 -3.09 -5.14 9.62
C GLY A 26 -3.38 -4.36 8.33
N PRO A 27 -3.20 -3.03 8.29
CA PRO A 27 -3.40 -2.24 7.08
C PRO A 27 -2.43 -2.70 5.98
N PRO A 28 -2.78 -2.51 4.69
CA PRO A 28 -1.91 -2.92 3.61
C PRO A 28 -0.60 -2.14 3.64
N HIS A 29 0.47 -2.78 3.19
CA HIS A 29 1.81 -2.21 3.17
C HIS A 29 2.36 -2.18 1.76
N ILE A 30 2.98 -1.07 1.39
CA ILE A 30 3.72 -0.94 0.13
C ILE A 30 5.11 -0.39 0.39
N LYS A 31 6.10 -1.00 -0.25
CA LYS A 31 7.50 -0.56 -0.26
C LYS A 31 7.89 -0.28 -1.69
N VAL A 32 8.60 0.82 -1.90
CA VAL A 32 9.16 1.21 -3.20
C VAL A 32 10.63 1.51 -2.97
N GLU A 33 11.50 0.92 -3.78
CA GLU A 33 12.95 1.02 -3.62
C GLU A 33 13.58 1.28 -4.97
N GLN A 34 14.56 2.20 -5.01
CA GLN A 34 15.39 2.38 -6.19
C GLN A 34 16.40 1.25 -6.28
N VAL A 35 16.50 0.64 -7.45
CA VAL A 35 17.51 -0.37 -7.75
C VAL A 35 18.90 0.28 -7.75
N GLY A 36 19.87 -0.39 -7.14
CA GLY A 36 21.20 0.16 -6.96
C GLY A 36 22.14 -0.84 -6.31
N ARG A 37 23.15 -0.33 -5.59
CA ARG A 37 24.16 -1.18 -4.93
C ARG A 37 23.56 -2.18 -3.94
N ASP A 38 22.60 -1.74 -3.13
CA ASP A 38 22.05 -2.52 -2.03
C ASP A 38 20.67 -3.12 -2.33
N VAL A 39 20.07 -2.72 -3.47
CA VAL A 39 18.76 -3.18 -3.93
C VAL A 39 18.97 -3.90 -5.25
N PRO A 40 18.92 -5.24 -5.29
CA PRO A 40 19.15 -6.01 -6.50
C PRO A 40 18.07 -5.73 -7.54
N VAL A 41 18.45 -5.88 -8.81
CA VAL A 41 17.56 -5.73 -9.96
C VAL A 41 16.47 -6.84 -9.90
N PRO A 42 15.17 -6.49 -9.76
CA PRO A 42 14.10 -7.49 -9.63
C PRO A 42 13.75 -8.17 -10.96
N THR A 43 13.86 -7.45 -12.08
CA THR A 43 13.65 -7.92 -13.45
C THR A 43 14.55 -7.16 -14.43
N PRO A 44 14.89 -7.70 -15.61
CA PRO A 44 15.77 -7.02 -16.56
C PRO A 44 15.31 -5.60 -16.90
N GLY A 45 16.20 -4.62 -16.72
CA GLY A 45 15.92 -3.21 -17.01
C GLY A 45 15.11 -2.45 -15.96
N ALA A 46 14.73 -3.09 -14.85
CA ALA A 46 14.02 -2.43 -13.77
C ALA A 46 14.92 -1.40 -13.06
N VAL A 47 14.35 -0.22 -12.81
CA VAL A 47 14.96 0.88 -12.04
C VAL A 47 14.34 1.03 -10.66
N LEU A 48 13.16 0.43 -10.45
CA LEU A 48 12.48 0.36 -9.17
C LEU A 48 12.08 -1.09 -8.86
N ARG A 49 12.09 -1.41 -7.57
CA ARG A 49 11.44 -2.56 -6.98
C ARG A 49 10.23 -2.09 -6.17
N VAL A 50 9.08 -2.70 -6.41
CA VAL A 50 7.83 -2.43 -5.68
C VAL A 50 7.40 -3.71 -4.99
N THR A 51 7.09 -3.65 -3.71
CA THR A 51 6.55 -4.76 -2.93
C THR A 51 5.25 -4.33 -2.28
N GLY A 52 4.17 -5.07 -2.50
CA GLY A 52 2.88 -4.86 -1.86
C GLY A 52 2.46 -6.10 -1.07
N ASP A 53 2.10 -5.92 0.20
CA ASP A 53 1.71 -6.99 1.12
C ASP A 53 0.42 -6.64 1.85
N HIS A 54 -0.42 -7.64 2.15
CA HIS A 54 -1.48 -7.55 3.14
C HIS A 54 -1.66 -8.89 3.87
N HIS A 55 -2.12 -8.86 5.12
CA HIS A 55 -1.88 -9.94 6.07
C HIS A 55 -2.86 -11.13 6.03
N GLN A 56 -3.93 -11.13 5.21
CA GLN A 56 -5.08 -11.97 5.51
C GLN A 56 -5.62 -12.87 4.40
N ASP A 57 -5.38 -12.58 3.12
CA ASP A 57 -5.99 -13.38 2.06
C ASP A 57 -4.94 -14.02 1.15
N ASN A 58 -5.17 -15.29 0.78
CA ASN A 58 -4.45 -15.95 -0.31
C ASN A 58 -4.71 -15.29 -1.68
N ASN A 59 -5.56 -14.26 -1.73
CA ASN A 59 -5.73 -13.41 -2.90
C ASN A 59 -4.59 -12.39 -2.92
N GLU A 60 -3.87 -12.33 -4.02
CA GLU A 60 -2.72 -11.44 -4.16
C GLU A 60 -3.14 -9.96 -4.04
N PRO A 61 -2.47 -9.13 -3.22
CA PRO A 61 -2.72 -7.70 -3.22
C PRO A 61 -2.53 -7.14 -4.62
N THR A 62 -3.57 -6.49 -5.16
CA THR A 62 -3.46 -5.88 -6.49
C THR A 62 -2.58 -4.63 -6.38
N VAL A 63 -1.33 -4.75 -6.82
CA VAL A 63 -0.42 -3.61 -6.96
C VAL A 63 -0.62 -2.98 -8.33
N THR A 64 -0.91 -1.68 -8.35
CA THR A 64 -1.01 -0.89 -9.59
C THR A 64 -0.05 0.29 -9.56
N GLY A 65 0.26 0.85 -10.72
CA GLY A 65 1.09 2.03 -10.85
C GLY A 65 0.55 3.02 -11.86
N ARG A 66 0.74 4.31 -11.59
CA ARG A 66 0.50 5.40 -12.54
C ARG A 66 1.64 6.41 -12.51
N ALA A 67 1.91 7.03 -13.63
CA ALA A 67 2.81 8.16 -13.77
C ALA A 67 1.99 9.43 -14.04
N GLU A 68 2.19 10.44 -13.21
CA GLU A 68 1.57 11.75 -13.31
C GLU A 68 2.63 12.72 -13.85
N GLY A 69 2.28 13.47 -14.90
CA GLY A 69 3.18 14.42 -15.53
C GLY A 69 2.43 15.66 -16.01
N LEU A 70 3.16 16.62 -16.60
CA LEU A 70 2.58 17.81 -17.21
C LEU A 70 2.87 17.83 -18.71
N ARG A 71 1.83 18.08 -19.52
CA ARG A 71 1.94 18.37 -20.94
C ARG A 71 1.20 19.67 -21.23
N ASN A 72 1.93 20.69 -21.70
CA ASN A 72 1.40 22.04 -21.95
C ASN A 72 0.67 22.64 -20.73
N GLY A 73 1.25 22.47 -19.53
CA GLY A 73 0.67 22.95 -18.27
C GLY A 73 -0.54 22.17 -17.76
N LYS A 74 -1.01 21.15 -18.50
CA LYS A 74 -2.10 20.27 -18.07
C LYS A 74 -1.55 18.95 -17.55
N ARG A 75 -2.11 18.47 -16.45
CA ARG A 75 -1.80 17.14 -15.91
C ARG A 75 -2.20 16.03 -16.89
N ILE A 76 -1.30 15.07 -17.04
CA ILE A 76 -1.54 13.81 -17.74
C ILE A 76 -1.24 12.63 -16.81
N THR A 77 -1.97 11.55 -17.00
CA THR A 77 -1.81 10.29 -16.26
C THR A 77 -1.51 9.18 -17.27
N LEU A 78 -0.47 8.40 -17.01
CA LEU A 78 -0.13 7.21 -17.78
C LEU A 78 -0.13 5.99 -16.86
N PRO A 79 -0.78 4.87 -17.22
CA PRO A 79 -0.64 3.64 -16.46
C PRO A 79 0.80 3.13 -16.56
N LEU A 80 1.35 2.62 -15.45
CA LEU A 80 2.66 1.96 -15.44
C LEU A 80 2.48 0.46 -15.59
N VAL A 81 3.33 -0.15 -16.42
CA VAL A 81 3.48 -1.59 -16.49
C VAL A 81 4.40 -2.05 -15.36
N LEU A 82 3.92 -3.01 -14.56
CA LEU A 82 4.65 -3.66 -13.49
C LEU A 82 4.97 -5.10 -13.92
N THR A 83 6.24 -5.46 -13.91
CA THR A 83 6.68 -6.81 -14.29
C THR A 83 6.79 -7.68 -13.03
N PRO A 84 6.01 -8.76 -12.89
CA PRO A 84 6.10 -9.63 -11.72
C PRO A 84 7.46 -10.32 -11.63
N THR A 85 7.92 -10.59 -10.41
CA THR A 85 9.11 -11.40 -10.16
C THR A 85 8.72 -12.83 -9.77
N SER A 86 9.71 -13.67 -9.44
CA SER A 86 9.47 -14.98 -8.80
C SER A 86 9.03 -14.87 -7.34
N THR A 87 9.18 -13.70 -6.72
CA THR A 87 8.73 -13.42 -5.35
C THR A 87 7.33 -12.81 -5.40
N HIS A 88 6.39 -13.45 -4.71
CA HIS A 88 5.01 -13.00 -4.64
C HIS A 88 4.89 -11.55 -4.12
N GLY A 89 3.96 -10.77 -4.69
CA GLY A 89 3.75 -9.36 -4.32
C GLY A 89 4.90 -8.40 -4.70
N GLN A 90 5.94 -8.89 -5.41
CA GLN A 90 7.08 -8.10 -5.83
C GLN A 90 7.08 -7.89 -7.35
N PHE A 91 7.37 -6.64 -7.74
CA PHE A 91 7.36 -6.20 -9.12
C PHE A 91 8.61 -5.37 -9.43
N GLY A 92 9.14 -5.54 -10.64
CA GLY A 92 10.10 -4.63 -11.24
C GLY A 92 9.41 -3.60 -12.12
N VAL A 93 9.88 -2.36 -12.07
CA VAL A 93 9.38 -1.27 -12.93
C VAL A 93 10.54 -0.67 -13.69
N SER A 94 10.48 -0.79 -15.01
CA SER A 94 11.41 -0.15 -15.94
C SER A 94 10.98 1.28 -16.23
N THR A 95 11.92 2.12 -16.66
CA THR A 95 11.63 3.50 -17.07
C THR A 95 10.61 3.52 -18.22
N GLN A 96 9.47 4.17 -17.98
CA GLN A 96 8.36 4.29 -18.95
C GLN A 96 7.93 5.74 -19.17
N TRP A 97 8.47 6.66 -18.37
CA TRP A 97 8.23 8.09 -18.45
C TRP A 97 9.27 8.75 -19.35
N THR A 98 8.88 9.80 -20.06
CA THR A 98 9.77 10.53 -20.97
C THR A 98 10.64 11.52 -20.22
N ALA A 99 11.92 11.61 -20.59
CA ALA A 99 12.77 12.72 -20.18
C ALA A 99 12.26 14.06 -20.75
N GLY A 100 12.69 15.18 -20.15
CA GLY A 100 12.30 16.54 -20.53
C GLY A 100 11.24 17.17 -19.64
N THR A 101 10.54 16.39 -18.81
CA THR A 101 9.56 16.90 -17.83
C THR A 101 9.63 16.12 -16.53
N PRO A 102 9.37 16.73 -15.36
CA PRO A 102 9.22 16.00 -14.10
C PRO A 102 8.03 15.05 -14.12
N TRP A 103 8.14 13.97 -13.33
CA TRP A 103 7.06 13.00 -13.13
C TRP A 103 6.89 12.65 -11.66
N VAL A 104 5.67 12.29 -11.29
CA VAL A 104 5.34 11.68 -10.00
C VAL A 104 4.76 10.30 -10.29
N LEU A 105 5.48 9.26 -9.89
CA LEU A 105 4.99 7.88 -9.98
C LEU A 105 4.26 7.55 -8.69
N VAL A 106 3.07 6.97 -8.80
CA VAL A 106 2.24 6.55 -7.67
C VAL A 106 1.96 5.08 -7.82
N PHE A 107 2.40 4.29 -6.85
CA PHE A 107 2.12 2.87 -6.74
C PHE A 107 1.08 2.67 -5.65
N THR A 108 0.08 1.83 -5.91
CA THR A 108 -1.03 1.60 -4.99
C THR A 108 -1.11 0.12 -4.68
N VAL A 109 -1.21 -0.21 -3.40
CA VAL A 109 -1.72 -1.51 -2.95
C VAL A 109 -3.11 -1.28 -2.37
N ALA A 110 -4.10 -2.04 -2.83
CA ALA A 110 -5.47 -1.93 -2.38
C ALA A 110 -5.99 -3.28 -1.86
N GLN A 111 -6.75 -3.21 -0.78
CA GLN A 111 -7.53 -4.30 -0.21
C GLN A 111 -9.01 -4.01 -0.45
N GLU A 112 -9.67 -4.86 -1.22
CA GLU A 112 -11.09 -4.69 -1.56
C GLU A 112 -11.97 -4.71 -0.30
N GLY A 113 -12.99 -3.84 -0.25
CA GLY A 113 -13.95 -3.82 0.86
C GLY A 113 -13.51 -3.07 2.14
N HIS A 114 -12.26 -2.58 2.22
CA HIS A 114 -11.72 -1.93 3.44
C HIS A 114 -11.66 -0.39 3.38
N GLY A 115 -12.30 0.24 2.39
CA GLY A 115 -12.44 1.71 2.30
C GLY A 115 -11.09 2.45 2.33
N GLU A 116 -11.03 3.57 3.05
CA GLU A 116 -9.82 4.41 3.14
C GLU A 116 -8.64 3.75 3.86
N PHE A 117 -8.89 2.78 4.75
CA PHE A 117 -7.87 2.02 5.46
C PHE A 117 -7.33 0.84 4.66
N GLY A 118 -8.03 0.48 3.57
CA GLY A 118 -7.66 -0.59 2.64
C GLY A 118 -6.74 -0.12 1.52
N THR A 119 -6.05 1.01 1.64
CA THR A 119 -5.11 1.46 0.61
C THR A 119 -3.85 2.04 1.21
N ALA A 120 -2.69 1.64 0.68
CA ALA A 120 -1.43 2.33 0.88
C ALA A 120 -0.82 2.70 -0.47
N GLU A 121 -0.20 3.90 -0.54
CA GLU A 121 0.51 4.34 -1.73
C GLU A 121 2.00 4.57 -1.46
N GLY A 122 2.82 4.34 -2.48
CA GLY A 122 4.22 4.71 -2.54
C GLY A 122 4.43 5.69 -3.69
N VAL A 123 5.19 6.75 -3.45
CA VAL A 123 5.32 7.89 -4.35
C VAL A 123 6.78 8.08 -4.72
N VAL A 124 7.07 8.18 -6.01
CA VAL A 124 8.43 8.42 -6.52
C VAL A 124 8.42 9.73 -7.28
N ARG A 125 9.32 10.65 -6.92
CA ARG A 125 9.57 11.87 -7.69
C ARG A 125 10.70 11.63 -8.67
N VAL A 126 10.46 12.02 -9.92
CA VAL A 126 11.43 11.96 -11.00
C VAL A 126 11.62 13.36 -11.58
N ASP A 127 12.87 13.79 -11.70
CA ASP A 127 13.20 15.08 -12.30
C ASP A 127 13.10 15.08 -13.84
N ALA A 128 13.28 16.25 -14.45
CA ALA A 128 13.23 16.40 -15.90
C ALA A 128 14.35 15.66 -16.65
N ARG A 129 15.41 15.21 -15.96
CA ARG A 129 16.47 14.37 -16.54
C ARG A 129 16.11 12.88 -16.50
N GLY A 130 14.98 12.54 -15.89
CA GLY A 130 14.54 11.15 -15.69
C GLY A 130 15.15 10.50 -14.45
N ALA A 131 15.84 11.26 -13.59
CA ALA A 131 16.45 10.73 -12.37
C ALA A 131 15.44 10.67 -11.23
N ILE A 132 15.46 9.58 -10.46
CA ILE A 132 14.71 9.47 -9.21
C ILE A 132 15.35 10.41 -8.19
N VAL A 133 14.56 11.35 -7.67
CA VAL A 133 15.01 12.37 -6.70
C VAL A 133 14.34 12.25 -5.34
N GLY A 134 13.43 11.30 -5.17
CA GLY A 134 12.83 11.00 -3.88
C GLY A 134 11.82 9.87 -3.95
N ILE A 135 11.70 9.15 -2.84
CA ILE A 135 10.69 8.12 -2.63
C ILE A 135 10.05 8.39 -1.28
N ASP A 136 8.72 8.44 -1.24
CA ASP A 136 7.94 8.71 -0.04
C ASP A 136 6.79 7.71 0.08
N HIS A 137 6.36 7.45 1.31
CA HIS A 137 5.21 6.59 1.60
C HIS A 137 4.20 7.40 2.41
N PRO A 138 3.18 8.02 1.77
CA PRO A 138 2.18 8.80 2.47
C PRO A 138 1.54 8.03 3.63
N LYS A 139 1.62 8.62 4.83
CA LYS A 139 0.98 8.09 6.04
C LYS A 139 -0.09 9.04 6.56
N ALA A 140 -1.05 8.49 7.27
CA ALA A 140 -2.01 9.20 8.11
C ALA A 140 -2.03 8.58 9.51
N THR A 141 -2.65 9.30 10.45
CA THR A 141 -2.81 8.86 11.84
C THR A 141 -4.30 8.84 12.16
N ASN A 142 -4.79 7.74 12.73
CA ASN A 142 -6.19 7.64 13.15
C ASN A 142 -6.42 8.29 14.54
N ALA A 143 -7.66 8.32 15.03
CA ALA A 143 -8.00 8.87 16.34
C ALA A 143 -7.34 8.15 17.53
N ARG A 144 -6.86 6.92 17.34
CA ARG A 144 -6.13 6.13 18.35
C ARG A 144 -4.61 6.38 18.32
N GLY A 145 -4.12 7.14 17.36
CA GLY A 145 -2.67 7.39 17.19
C GLY A 145 -1.96 6.39 16.29
N ASP A 146 -2.67 5.41 15.70
CA ASP A 146 -2.06 4.43 14.82
C ASP A 146 -1.71 5.05 13.46
N ARG A 147 -0.49 4.81 12.97
CA ARG A 147 -0.06 5.23 11.63
C ARG A 147 -0.42 4.18 10.58
N TYR A 148 -1.03 4.62 9.49
CA TYR A 148 -1.40 3.76 8.36
C TYR A 148 -0.99 4.39 7.02
N GLY A 149 -0.81 3.56 5.99
CA GLY A 149 -0.61 4.05 4.63
C GLY A 149 -1.86 4.76 4.13
N ARG A 150 -1.70 5.79 3.30
CA ARG A 150 -2.84 6.49 2.69
C ARG A 150 -2.59 6.76 1.23
N ARG A 151 -3.62 7.25 0.55
CA ARG A 151 -3.51 7.82 -0.79
C ARG A 151 -2.83 9.19 -0.77
N ILE A 152 -2.05 9.48 -1.80
CA ILE A 152 -1.60 10.84 -2.11
C ILE A 152 -2.76 11.65 -2.68
N THR A 153 -2.88 12.91 -2.27
CA THR A 153 -3.92 13.82 -2.78
C THR A 153 -3.51 14.47 -4.10
N ASP A 154 -4.48 14.92 -4.90
CA ASP A 154 -4.17 15.67 -6.13
C ASP A 154 -3.38 16.94 -5.86
N LYS A 155 -3.63 17.61 -4.74
CA LYS A 155 -2.88 18.79 -4.28
C LYS A 155 -1.41 18.45 -4.06
N GLU A 156 -1.10 17.34 -3.40
CA GLU A 156 0.27 16.89 -3.16
C GLU A 156 0.98 16.49 -4.46
N VAL A 157 0.29 15.81 -5.37
CA VAL A 157 0.86 15.50 -6.69
C VAL A 157 1.11 16.78 -7.49
N ASN A 158 0.18 17.75 -7.49
CA ASN A 158 0.36 19.03 -8.17
C ASN A 158 1.56 19.80 -7.59
N ALA A 159 1.70 19.80 -6.27
CA ALA A 159 2.83 20.43 -5.60
C ALA A 159 4.16 19.75 -5.98
N ALA A 160 4.19 18.42 -6.09
CA ALA A 160 5.37 17.68 -6.50
C ALA A 160 5.73 17.86 -7.99
N LEU A 161 4.75 18.08 -8.86
CA LEU A 161 4.96 18.42 -10.28
C LEU A 161 5.40 19.87 -10.49
N GLY A 162 4.96 20.78 -9.61
CA GLY A 162 5.23 22.22 -9.70
C GLY A 162 6.53 22.68 -9.04
N HIS A 163 7.16 21.84 -8.22
CA HIS A 163 8.51 22.11 -7.71
C HIS A 163 9.55 21.48 -8.67
N PRO A 164 10.25 22.26 -9.50
CA PRO A 164 11.52 21.78 -10.04
C PRO A 164 12.44 21.51 -8.84
N ALA A 165 12.92 20.27 -8.69
CA ALA A 165 13.92 19.94 -7.69
C ALA A 165 15.15 20.83 -7.92
N GLY A 166 15.44 21.74 -6.97
CA GLY A 166 16.65 22.56 -6.96
C GLY A 166 16.43 24.04 -6.66
N ARG A 167 16.56 24.42 -5.39
CA ARG A 167 17.38 25.56 -4.99
C ARG A 167 18.48 25.05 -4.08
#